data_AF-A0A915CE82-F1
#
_entry.id   AF-A0A915CE82-F1
#
_cell.length_a   1.000
_cell.length_b   1.000
_cell.length_c   1.000
_cell.angle_alpha   90.00
_cell.angle_beta   90.00
_cell.angle_gamma   90.00
#
_symmetry.space_group_name_H-M   'P 1'
#
loop_
_entity.id
_entity.type
_entity.pdbx_description
1 polymer ?
#
loop_
_entity_poly.entity_id
_entity_poly.type
_entity_poly.pdbx_seq_one_letter_code
_entity_poly.pdbx_strand_id
1 'polypeptide(L)'
;DVRYFGEPLRLGGSCEECDCNENNDLILERSRHPISGDCDLCLNNTDGRHCEYCAQWYYGDAIGAKNCTECSCDHCGSSYCNNTSGKCVCHPLVDGSNCDRCVEDAWGFSKCHGCQMCSCALASSSPQCHQKTGQCACMSGSTGSRCEACQHGYWNYGPFGCKKCDCEADLSLGIVCDVITGQCHCQDGTTGPRCDQCLPEYFRIPTYSCRLCDECVHLLNADSDALLISADVVNASVGNVSTKALTGARLKRIETEMSKLRRAFVCPSREMVMAANGEVQ
;
A
#
# COMPACT_ATOMS: atom_id res chain seq x y z
N ASP A 1 66.72 -28.17 3.68
CA ASP A 1 66.73 -26.74 3.31
C ASP A 1 65.28 -26.29 3.27
N VAL A 2 64.93 -25.14 3.85
CA VAL A 2 63.57 -24.57 3.83
C VAL A 2 63.08 -24.26 2.41
N ARG A 3 64.00 -24.33 1.43
CA ARG A 3 63.93 -24.41 -0.04
C ARG A 3 63.18 -25.62 -0.65
N TYR A 4 63.05 -26.73 0.08
CA TYR A 4 62.54 -28.00 -0.47
C TYR A 4 61.38 -28.65 0.33
N PHE A 5 60.50 -29.36 -0.37
CA PHE A 5 59.31 -30.03 0.17
C PHE A 5 59.28 -31.49 -0.28
N GLY A 6 58.53 -32.32 0.44
CA GLY A 6 58.36 -33.74 0.14
C GLY A 6 58.81 -34.66 1.29
N GLU A 7 58.76 -35.97 1.04
CA GLU A 7 59.02 -37.02 2.04
C GLU A 7 60.25 -37.86 1.67
N PRO A 8 61.48 -37.32 1.74
CA PRO A 8 62.69 -38.00 1.26
C PRO A 8 63.04 -39.28 2.04
N LEU A 9 62.49 -39.44 3.25
CA LEU A 9 62.72 -40.62 4.10
C LEU A 9 61.77 -41.77 3.78
N ARG A 10 60.74 -41.54 2.97
CA ARG A 10 59.81 -42.58 2.53
C ARG A 10 60.43 -43.36 1.38
N LEU A 11 60.23 -44.67 1.32
CA LEU A 11 60.78 -45.51 0.25
C LEU A 11 60.25 -45.01 -1.12
N GLY A 12 61.15 -44.50 -1.97
CA GLY A 12 60.81 -43.87 -3.25
C GLY A 12 60.40 -42.39 -3.18
N GLY A 13 60.56 -41.73 -2.03
CA GLY A 13 60.30 -40.30 -1.87
C GLY A 13 61.41 -39.42 -2.46
N SER A 14 61.03 -38.18 -2.79
CA SER A 14 61.91 -37.14 -3.33
C SER A 14 61.76 -35.84 -2.53
N CYS A 15 62.71 -34.93 -2.73
CA CYS A 15 62.58 -33.54 -2.35
C CYS A 15 62.55 -32.67 -3.60
N GLU A 16 61.61 -31.75 -3.66
CA GLU A 16 61.42 -30.82 -4.77
C GLU A 16 61.52 -29.37 -4.27
N GLU A 17 62.03 -28.49 -5.12
CA GLU A 17 62.12 -27.06 -4.80
C GLU A 17 60.73 -26.44 -4.86
N CYS A 18 60.40 -25.53 -3.93
CA CYS A 18 59.13 -24.81 -4.03
C CYS A 18 59.25 -23.70 -5.07
N ASP A 19 58.24 -23.61 -5.92
CA ASP A 19 58.00 -22.45 -6.78
C ASP A 19 56.76 -21.73 -6.29
N CYS A 20 56.92 -20.48 -5.85
CA CYS A 20 55.84 -19.60 -5.44
C CYS A 20 55.74 -18.37 -6.36
N ASN A 21 56.19 -18.48 -7.61
CA ASN A 21 56.21 -17.39 -8.60
C ASN A 21 56.91 -16.12 -8.08
N GLU A 22 57.91 -16.28 -7.21
CA GLU A 22 58.60 -15.20 -6.49
C GLU A 22 57.65 -14.24 -5.73
N ASN A 23 56.45 -14.70 -5.41
CA ASN A 23 55.46 -13.98 -4.60
C ASN A 23 55.45 -14.49 -3.16
N ASN A 24 56.57 -15.04 -2.69
CA ASN A 24 56.75 -15.53 -1.33
C ASN A 24 58.23 -15.45 -0.95
N ASP A 25 58.53 -15.17 0.31
CA ASP A 25 59.88 -15.25 0.87
C ASP A 25 60.13 -16.65 1.46
N LEU A 26 60.73 -17.53 0.65
CA LEU A 26 61.02 -18.93 1.02
C LEU A 26 62.12 -19.09 2.09
N ILE A 27 62.73 -17.98 2.56
CA ILE A 27 63.71 -18.02 3.66
C ILE A 27 63.01 -18.04 5.01
N LEU A 28 61.79 -17.51 5.11
CA LEU A 28 61.04 -17.45 6.34
C LEU A 28 60.55 -18.84 6.77
N GLU A 29 60.49 -19.06 8.08
CA GLU A 29 59.88 -20.26 8.61
C GLU A 29 58.38 -20.27 8.31
N ARG A 30 57.84 -21.44 7.93
CA ARG A 30 56.42 -21.64 7.58
C ARG A 30 55.95 -20.86 6.35
N SER A 31 56.86 -20.46 5.46
CA SER A 31 56.49 -19.93 4.14
C SER A 31 55.76 -20.92 3.25
N ARG A 32 55.76 -22.21 3.61
CA ARG A 32 55.15 -23.29 2.84
C ARG A 32 54.82 -24.51 3.68
N HIS A 33 53.97 -25.35 3.11
CA HIS A 33 53.66 -26.64 3.66
C HIS A 33 54.79 -27.66 3.36
N PRO A 34 55.36 -28.36 4.37
CA PRO A 34 56.57 -29.18 4.20
C PRO A 34 56.38 -30.43 3.34
N ILE A 35 55.14 -30.92 3.20
CA ILE A 35 54.83 -32.14 2.43
C ILE A 35 54.26 -31.83 1.05
N SER A 36 53.21 -31.00 0.94
CA SER A 36 52.58 -30.65 -0.33
C SER A 36 53.33 -29.58 -1.14
N GLY A 37 54.15 -28.75 -0.49
CA GLY A 37 54.84 -27.64 -1.16
C GLY A 37 53.97 -26.40 -1.40
N ASP A 38 52.75 -26.38 -0.85
CA ASP A 38 51.84 -25.23 -0.98
C ASP A 38 52.45 -24.00 -0.29
N CYS A 39 52.42 -22.86 -0.95
CA CYS A 39 52.92 -21.59 -0.45
C CYS A 39 51.93 -21.00 0.57
N ASP A 40 52.34 -20.92 1.84
CA ASP A 40 51.46 -20.50 2.94
C ASP A 40 51.49 -18.97 3.18
N LEU A 41 52.55 -18.28 2.72
CA LEU A 41 52.79 -16.85 2.96
C LEU A 41 52.96 -16.09 1.63
N CYS A 42 51.91 -16.08 0.82
CA CYS A 42 51.88 -15.26 -0.40
C CYS A 42 51.93 -13.76 -0.08
N LEU A 43 52.74 -13.04 -0.86
CA LEU A 43 52.99 -11.60 -0.77
C LEU A 43 52.27 -10.87 -1.92
N ASN A 44 52.33 -9.53 -1.92
CA ASN A 44 51.82 -8.68 -3.01
C ASN A 44 50.35 -8.92 -3.39
N ASN A 45 49.51 -9.25 -2.41
CA ASN A 45 48.08 -9.55 -2.61
C ASN A 45 47.85 -10.70 -3.62
N THR A 46 48.73 -11.70 -3.60
CA THR A 46 48.56 -12.96 -4.33
C THR A 46 48.07 -14.06 -3.41
N ASP A 47 47.54 -15.11 -4.01
CA ASP A 47 47.00 -16.30 -3.36
C ASP A 47 47.13 -17.50 -4.32
N GLY A 48 46.83 -18.69 -3.81
CA GLY A 48 47.02 -19.95 -4.52
C GLY A 48 48.20 -20.75 -3.99
N ARG A 49 48.28 -22.01 -4.44
CA ARG A 49 49.28 -22.97 -3.92
C ARG A 49 50.70 -22.61 -4.31
N HIS A 50 50.84 -21.79 -5.34
CA HIS A 50 52.08 -21.24 -5.86
C HIS A 50 52.03 -19.71 -5.92
N CYS A 51 51.09 -19.07 -5.19
CA CYS A 51 50.87 -17.62 -5.26
C CYS A 51 50.65 -17.13 -6.72
N GLU A 52 49.94 -17.95 -7.50
CA GLU A 52 49.84 -17.85 -8.97
C GLU A 52 48.66 -16.97 -9.45
N TYR A 53 47.80 -16.51 -8.56
CA TYR A 53 46.71 -15.58 -8.88
C TYR A 53 46.57 -14.50 -7.82
N CYS A 54 45.85 -13.41 -8.14
CA CYS A 54 45.57 -12.37 -7.15
C CYS A 54 44.60 -12.88 -6.09
N ALA A 55 44.86 -12.50 -4.84
CA ALA A 55 44.04 -12.83 -3.68
C ALA A 55 42.60 -12.34 -3.83
N GLN A 56 41.69 -12.86 -3.00
CA GLN A 56 40.31 -12.39 -3.00
C GLN A 56 40.25 -10.87 -2.83
N TRP A 57 39.41 -10.22 -3.65
CA TRP A 57 39.27 -8.76 -3.72
C TRP A 57 40.42 -8.02 -4.41
N TYR A 58 41.34 -8.74 -5.05
CA TYR A 58 42.37 -8.19 -5.92
C TYR A 58 42.27 -8.79 -7.32
N TYR A 59 42.69 -8.04 -8.33
CA TYR A 59 42.74 -8.50 -9.72
C TYR A 59 43.98 -8.02 -10.47
N GLY A 60 44.37 -8.76 -11.50
CA GLY A 60 45.48 -8.41 -12.37
C GLY A 60 46.22 -9.66 -12.83
N ASP A 61 47.52 -9.50 -13.07
CA ASP A 61 48.44 -10.60 -13.36
C ASP A 61 49.43 -10.73 -12.21
N ALA A 62 49.33 -11.87 -11.49
CA ALA A 62 50.15 -12.16 -10.32
C ALA A 62 51.59 -12.59 -10.68
N ILE A 63 51.83 -13.07 -11.91
CA ILE A 63 53.11 -13.70 -12.28
C ILE A 63 53.94 -12.77 -13.16
N GLY A 64 53.37 -12.35 -14.30
CA GLY A 64 54.11 -11.58 -15.30
C GLY A 64 54.26 -10.12 -14.91
N ALA A 65 53.13 -9.42 -14.76
CA ALA A 65 53.09 -7.99 -14.42
C ALA A 65 53.19 -7.71 -12.91
N LYS A 66 52.90 -8.70 -12.06
CA LYS A 66 52.84 -8.61 -10.58
C LYS A 66 52.03 -7.40 -10.09
N ASN A 67 50.88 -7.16 -10.70
CA ASN A 67 50.09 -5.92 -10.51
C ASN A 67 48.72 -6.17 -9.86
N CYS A 68 48.64 -7.07 -8.88
CA CYS A 68 47.41 -7.35 -8.14
C CYS A 68 46.87 -6.07 -7.46
N THR A 69 45.80 -5.53 -8.04
CA THR A 69 45.17 -4.27 -7.68
C THR A 69 43.83 -4.53 -7.02
N GLU A 70 43.49 -3.76 -5.99
CA GLU A 70 42.22 -3.93 -5.27
C GLU A 70 41.02 -3.71 -6.20
N CYS A 71 40.02 -4.59 -6.11
CA CYS A 71 38.79 -4.48 -6.87
C CYS A 71 37.93 -3.33 -6.34
N SER A 72 37.30 -2.57 -7.24
CA SER A 72 36.36 -1.49 -6.86
C SER A 72 34.94 -1.99 -6.54
N CYS A 73 34.78 -3.27 -6.21
CA CYS A 73 33.50 -3.90 -5.95
C CYS A 73 32.99 -3.55 -4.55
N ASP A 74 31.68 -3.31 -4.41
CA ASP A 74 31.06 -3.20 -3.10
C ASP A 74 31.04 -4.58 -2.43
N HIS A 75 31.65 -4.69 -1.24
CA HIS A 75 31.76 -5.95 -0.51
C HIS A 75 30.43 -6.49 0.00
N CYS A 76 29.43 -5.63 0.22
CA CYS A 76 28.10 -6.01 0.69
C CYS A 76 27.23 -6.52 -0.47
N GLY A 77 27.40 -5.92 -1.66
CA GLY A 77 26.65 -6.29 -2.86
C GLY A 77 27.32 -7.33 -3.75
N SER A 78 28.61 -7.63 -3.56
CA SER A 78 29.36 -8.61 -4.37
C SER A 78 29.65 -9.89 -3.59
N SER A 79 29.46 -11.04 -4.25
CA SER A 79 29.91 -12.34 -3.72
C SER A 79 31.43 -12.49 -3.82
N TYR A 80 32.02 -12.08 -4.95
CA TYR A 80 33.46 -12.03 -5.17
C TYR A 80 33.79 -11.14 -6.37
N CYS A 81 35.07 -10.84 -6.55
CA CYS A 81 35.61 -10.18 -7.73
C CYS A 81 36.47 -11.17 -8.52
N ASN A 82 36.38 -11.15 -9.85
CA ASN A 82 37.24 -11.98 -10.69
C ASN A 82 38.70 -11.51 -10.61
N ASN A 83 39.60 -12.40 -10.20
CA ASN A 83 41.00 -12.08 -9.89
C ASN A 83 41.90 -11.80 -11.11
N THR A 84 41.38 -11.88 -12.33
CA THR A 84 42.11 -11.48 -13.55
C THR A 84 41.55 -10.17 -14.13
N SER A 85 40.23 -10.07 -14.21
CA SER A 85 39.55 -8.97 -14.92
C SER A 85 39.06 -7.84 -14.02
N GLY A 86 38.96 -8.05 -12.70
CA GLY A 86 38.39 -7.07 -11.78
C GLY A 86 36.87 -7.00 -11.83
N LYS A 87 36.21 -7.84 -12.63
CA LYS A 87 34.75 -7.83 -12.77
C LYS A 87 34.09 -8.35 -11.49
N CYS A 88 33.17 -7.55 -10.94
CA CYS A 88 32.38 -7.92 -9.78
C CYS A 88 31.31 -8.96 -10.13
N VAL A 89 31.12 -9.93 -9.24
CA VAL A 89 30.02 -10.88 -9.29
C VAL A 89 29.04 -10.51 -8.20
N CYS A 90 27.93 -9.90 -8.61
CA CYS A 90 26.93 -9.38 -7.68
C CYS A 90 26.14 -10.50 -7.00
N HIS A 91 25.71 -10.25 -5.78
CA HIS A 91 24.70 -11.04 -5.10
C HIS A 91 23.36 -11.01 -5.85
N PRO A 92 22.43 -11.94 -5.57
CA PRO A 92 21.12 -11.94 -6.21
C PRO A 92 20.39 -10.59 -6.06
N LEU A 93 19.80 -10.13 -7.17
CA LEU A 93 19.03 -8.88 -7.24
C LEU A 93 19.84 -7.61 -6.92
N VAL A 94 21.17 -7.68 -6.97
CA VAL A 94 22.09 -6.54 -6.91
C VAL A 94 22.58 -6.22 -8.33
N ASP A 95 22.71 -4.94 -8.63
CA ASP A 95 23.13 -4.41 -9.92
C ASP A 95 24.15 -3.27 -9.76
N GLY A 96 24.70 -2.81 -10.88
CA GLY A 96 25.78 -1.84 -10.96
C GLY A 96 27.10 -2.50 -11.32
N SER A 97 28.00 -1.75 -11.97
CA SER A 97 29.34 -2.25 -12.32
C SER A 97 30.12 -2.70 -11.08
N ASN A 98 29.83 -2.08 -9.93
CA ASN A 98 30.46 -2.35 -8.64
C ASN A 98 29.50 -3.07 -7.68
N CYS A 99 28.34 -3.54 -8.15
CA CYS A 99 27.31 -4.19 -7.32
C CYS A 99 26.86 -3.32 -6.14
N ASP A 100 26.57 -2.04 -6.37
CA ASP A 100 26.41 -1.01 -5.35
C ASP A 100 24.94 -0.65 -5.04
N ARG A 101 23.98 -1.31 -5.71
CA ARG A 101 22.55 -1.05 -5.52
C ARG A 101 21.72 -2.28 -5.85
N CYS A 102 20.46 -2.29 -5.41
CA CYS A 102 19.52 -3.29 -5.90
C CYS A 102 19.16 -3.02 -7.37
N VAL A 103 18.70 -4.06 -8.07
CA VAL A 103 17.95 -3.89 -9.33
C VAL A 103 16.71 -3.00 -9.11
N GLU A 104 16.13 -2.52 -10.20
CA GLU A 104 14.83 -1.85 -10.18
C GLU A 104 13.77 -2.71 -9.47
N ASP A 105 12.84 -2.06 -8.77
CA ASP A 105 11.77 -2.71 -8.01
C ASP A 105 12.27 -3.69 -6.93
N ALA A 106 13.47 -3.46 -6.35
CA ALA A 106 14.02 -4.24 -5.25
C ALA A 106 14.60 -3.38 -4.10
N TRP A 107 14.68 -3.99 -2.91
CA TRP A 107 15.08 -3.34 -1.66
C TRP A 107 15.95 -4.25 -0.78
N GLY A 108 16.54 -3.67 0.27
CA GLY A 108 17.25 -4.43 1.31
C GLY A 108 18.76 -4.56 1.12
N PHE A 109 19.38 -3.72 0.27
CA PHE A 109 20.83 -3.76 -0.02
C PHE A 109 21.72 -3.84 1.24
N SER A 110 21.38 -3.08 2.28
CA SER A 110 22.14 -3.01 3.54
C SER A 110 22.16 -4.31 4.36
N LYS A 111 21.49 -5.37 3.92
CA LYS A 111 21.52 -6.70 4.56
C LYS A 111 22.73 -7.55 4.13
N CYS A 112 23.50 -7.13 3.12
CA CYS A 112 24.72 -7.79 2.63
C CYS A 112 24.58 -9.26 2.25
N HIS A 113 23.40 -9.65 1.78
CA HIS A 113 23.11 -11.00 1.27
C HIS A 113 22.31 -10.96 -0.04
N GLY A 114 22.40 -9.84 -0.76
CA GLY A 114 21.55 -9.53 -1.91
C GLY A 114 20.29 -8.74 -1.54
N CYS A 115 19.46 -8.50 -2.55
CA CYS A 115 18.22 -7.73 -2.42
C CYS A 115 16.97 -8.62 -2.50
N GLN A 116 15.82 -8.04 -2.22
CA GLN A 116 14.51 -8.68 -2.35
C GLN A 116 13.62 -7.83 -3.26
N MET A 117 12.86 -8.47 -4.16
CA MET A 117 11.88 -7.75 -4.97
C MET A 117 10.82 -7.11 -4.09
N CYS A 118 10.44 -5.89 -4.44
CA CYS A 118 9.25 -5.23 -3.94
C CYS A 118 8.02 -6.03 -4.36
N SER A 119 7.00 -5.98 -3.50
CA SER A 119 5.77 -6.74 -3.70
C SER A 119 4.56 -5.82 -3.65
N CYS A 120 4.69 -4.59 -4.12
CA CYS A 120 3.63 -3.58 -4.07
C CYS A 120 2.36 -4.04 -4.80
N ALA A 121 1.21 -3.85 -4.17
CA ALA A 121 -0.10 -4.25 -4.68
C ALA A 121 -0.71 -3.15 -5.57
N LEU A 122 -1.85 -3.47 -6.16
CA LEU A 122 -2.56 -2.64 -7.14
C LEU A 122 -2.76 -1.17 -6.71
N ALA A 123 -3.03 -0.92 -5.42
CA ALA A 123 -3.23 0.43 -4.89
C ALA A 123 -1.93 1.11 -4.43
N SER A 124 -0.80 0.76 -5.03
CA SER A 124 0.48 1.43 -4.80
C SER A 124 0.73 2.51 -5.87
N SER A 125 1.42 3.59 -5.50
CA SER A 125 1.76 4.66 -6.45
C SER A 125 2.91 4.29 -7.39
N SER A 126 3.69 3.27 -7.05
CA SER A 126 4.85 2.80 -7.79
C SER A 126 5.07 1.31 -7.51
N PRO A 127 5.65 0.53 -8.45
CA PRO A 127 6.17 -0.81 -8.17
C PRO A 127 7.36 -0.80 -7.21
N GLN A 128 8.14 0.30 -7.21
CA GLN A 128 9.28 0.44 -6.31
C GLN A 128 8.85 0.79 -4.88
N CYS A 129 9.42 0.06 -3.93
CA CYS A 129 9.20 0.21 -2.50
C CYS A 129 10.39 0.89 -1.82
N HIS A 130 10.24 1.21 -0.54
CA HIS A 130 11.27 1.91 0.22
C HIS A 130 12.53 1.05 0.40
N GLN A 131 13.69 1.56 -0.04
CA GLN A 131 14.96 0.81 -0.19
C GLN A 131 15.43 0.04 1.06
N LYS A 132 15.05 0.50 2.26
CA LYS A 132 15.48 -0.13 3.54
C LYS A 132 14.41 -0.96 4.21
N THR A 133 13.13 -0.61 4.05
CA THR A 133 12.03 -1.20 4.82
C THR A 133 11.12 -2.09 3.99
N GLY A 134 11.16 -1.96 2.66
CA GLY A 134 10.26 -2.67 1.76
C GLY A 134 8.85 -2.11 1.72
N GLN A 135 8.58 -1.01 2.43
CA GLN A 135 7.26 -0.39 2.51
C GLN A 135 6.89 0.27 1.17
N CYS A 136 5.72 -0.06 0.63
CA CYS A 136 5.17 0.57 -0.57
C CYS A 136 4.47 1.89 -0.23
N ALA A 137 4.51 2.83 -1.17
CA ALA A 137 3.77 4.07 -1.08
C ALA A 137 2.33 3.84 -1.57
N CYS A 138 1.36 4.03 -0.68
CA CYS A 138 -0.04 3.68 -0.95
C CYS A 138 -0.83 4.86 -1.51
N MET A 139 -1.75 4.55 -2.43
CA MET A 139 -2.76 5.49 -2.92
C MET A 139 -3.75 5.86 -1.80
N SER A 140 -4.52 6.92 -2.04
CA SER A 140 -5.51 7.45 -1.11
C SER A 140 -6.46 6.37 -0.60
N GLY A 141 -6.62 6.29 0.72
CA GLY A 141 -7.54 5.34 1.35
C GLY A 141 -7.05 3.89 1.40
N SER A 142 -5.85 3.59 0.90
CA SER A 142 -5.25 2.25 0.99
C SER A 142 -4.21 2.16 2.11
N THR A 143 -3.95 0.95 2.59
CA THR A 143 -3.06 0.65 3.71
C THR A 143 -2.44 -0.75 3.58
N GLY A 144 -1.54 -1.07 4.50
CA GLY A 144 -0.74 -2.29 4.50
C GLY A 144 0.69 -2.03 4.01
N SER A 145 1.57 -3.01 4.23
CA SER A 145 2.98 -2.86 3.83
C SER A 145 3.16 -2.83 2.32
N ARG A 146 2.20 -3.43 1.61
CA ARG A 146 2.15 -3.58 0.16
C ARG A 146 0.98 -2.80 -0.44
N CYS A 147 0.24 -2.01 0.34
CA CYS A 147 -0.96 -1.30 -0.10
C CYS A 147 -2.09 -2.23 -0.56
N GLU A 148 -2.26 -3.35 0.13
CA GLU A 148 -3.13 -4.47 -0.23
C GLU A 148 -4.56 -4.38 0.32
N ALA A 149 -4.85 -3.39 1.17
CA ALA A 149 -6.14 -3.25 1.85
C ALA A 149 -6.63 -1.80 1.88
N CYS A 150 -7.93 -1.60 2.10
CA CYS A 150 -8.48 -0.27 2.40
C CYS A 150 -8.29 0.09 3.88
N GLN A 151 -8.08 1.38 4.13
CA GLN A 151 -8.14 1.96 5.47
C GLN A 151 -9.57 1.88 6.03
N HIS A 152 -9.70 1.95 7.36
CA HIS A 152 -11.01 2.06 7.98
C HIS A 152 -11.73 3.33 7.50
N GLY A 153 -13.01 3.21 7.15
CA GLY A 153 -13.76 4.31 6.54
C GLY A 153 -13.50 4.48 5.03
N TYR A 154 -12.92 3.47 4.38
CA TYR A 154 -12.77 3.39 2.93
C TYR A 154 -13.24 2.03 2.40
N TRP A 155 -13.68 2.00 1.14
CA TRP A 155 -14.24 0.82 0.46
C TRP A 155 -13.86 0.82 -1.04
N ASN A 156 -14.20 -0.25 -1.75
CA ASN A 156 -13.98 -0.40 -3.20
C ASN A 156 -12.51 -0.26 -3.61
N TYR A 157 -11.71 -1.24 -3.18
CA TYR A 157 -10.27 -1.33 -3.49
C TYR A 157 -10.01 -1.39 -5.01
N GLY A 158 -9.10 -0.54 -5.49
CA GLY A 158 -8.73 -0.51 -6.91
C GLY A 158 -7.37 0.18 -7.18
N PRO A 159 -7.01 0.40 -8.46
CA PRO A 159 -5.72 0.97 -8.85
C PRO A 159 -5.50 2.42 -8.41
N PHE A 160 -6.58 3.15 -8.11
CA PHE A 160 -6.52 4.53 -7.64
C PHE A 160 -6.69 4.66 -6.12
N GLY A 161 -6.53 3.55 -5.39
CA GLY A 161 -6.75 3.49 -3.94
C GLY A 161 -8.14 2.97 -3.60
N CYS A 162 -8.68 3.49 -2.49
CA CYS A 162 -10.02 3.18 -2.03
C CYS A 162 -10.87 4.47 -1.97
N LYS A 163 -12.19 4.30 -2.10
CA LYS A 163 -13.16 5.39 -1.97
C LYS A 163 -13.51 5.62 -0.51
N LYS A 164 -13.59 6.87 -0.08
CA LYS A 164 -14.04 7.19 1.27
C LYS A 164 -15.51 6.76 1.45
N CYS A 165 -15.83 6.20 2.61
CA CYS A 165 -17.21 5.94 3.01
C CYS A 165 -17.97 7.27 3.10
N ASP A 166 -19.22 7.26 2.68
CA ASP A 166 -20.08 8.44 2.60
C ASP A 166 -21.31 8.28 3.50
N CYS A 167 -21.06 7.89 4.75
CA CYS A 167 -22.10 7.65 5.74
C CYS A 167 -22.66 8.97 6.30
N GLU A 168 -23.98 9.08 6.38
CA GLU A 168 -24.65 10.24 6.97
C GLU A 168 -24.35 10.27 8.48
N ALA A 169 -23.68 11.33 8.94
CA ALA A 169 -23.08 11.39 10.27
C ALA A 169 -24.13 11.31 11.38
N ASP A 170 -25.31 11.89 11.16
CA ASP A 170 -26.39 11.94 12.15
C ASP A 170 -27.25 10.67 12.19
N LEU A 171 -27.17 9.85 11.14
CA LEU A 171 -28.07 8.71 10.92
C LEU A 171 -27.35 7.36 10.83
N SER A 172 -26.03 7.36 10.88
CA SER A 172 -25.17 6.17 10.92
C SER A 172 -24.60 5.94 12.32
N LEU A 173 -24.23 4.71 12.63
CA LEU A 173 -23.53 4.35 13.88
C LEU A 173 -22.05 4.75 13.86
N GLY A 174 -21.52 5.18 12.71
CA GLY A 174 -20.16 5.66 12.56
C GLY A 174 -19.82 5.95 11.10
N ILE A 175 -18.54 6.21 10.84
CA ILE A 175 -18.03 6.53 9.49
C ILE A 175 -17.51 5.32 8.72
N VAL A 176 -17.53 4.12 9.35
CA VAL A 176 -17.03 2.88 8.74
C VAL A 176 -18.17 2.18 8.02
N CYS A 177 -17.95 1.91 6.75
CA CYS A 177 -18.84 1.15 5.88
C CYS A 177 -18.24 -0.21 5.53
N ASP A 178 -19.06 -1.11 4.98
CA ASP A 178 -18.58 -2.38 4.44
C ASP A 178 -17.53 -2.14 3.34
N VAL A 179 -16.40 -2.83 3.44
CA VAL A 179 -15.23 -2.59 2.58
C VAL A 179 -15.47 -2.97 1.11
N ILE A 180 -16.46 -3.83 0.83
CA ILE A 180 -16.80 -4.31 -0.50
C ILE A 180 -17.97 -3.50 -1.08
N THR A 181 -19.08 -3.41 -0.35
CA THR A 181 -20.33 -2.81 -0.85
C THR A 181 -20.42 -1.31 -0.60
N GLY A 182 -19.65 -0.79 0.36
CA GLY A 182 -19.76 0.60 0.81
C GLY A 182 -20.96 0.88 1.71
N GLN A 183 -21.70 -0.14 2.12
CA GLN A 183 -22.91 0.02 2.94
C GLN A 183 -22.56 0.45 4.37
N CYS A 184 -23.18 1.54 4.82
CA CYS A 184 -23.03 2.07 6.17
C CYS A 184 -23.90 1.30 7.18
N HIS A 185 -23.47 1.34 8.44
CA HIS A 185 -24.26 0.79 9.53
C HIS A 185 -25.24 1.85 10.04
N CYS A 186 -26.52 1.65 9.77
CA CYS A 186 -27.58 2.61 10.04
C CYS A 186 -28.06 2.56 11.50
N GLN A 187 -28.45 3.71 12.03
CA GLN A 187 -29.18 3.80 13.30
C GLN A 187 -30.61 3.27 13.16
N ASP A 188 -31.26 3.00 14.28
CA ASP A 188 -32.66 2.57 14.27
C ASP A 188 -33.55 3.61 13.59
N GLY A 189 -34.44 3.16 12.72
CA GLY A 189 -35.33 4.05 11.96
C GLY A 189 -34.72 4.65 10.69
N THR A 190 -33.46 4.36 10.37
CA THR A 190 -32.77 4.89 9.18
C THR A 190 -32.45 3.77 8.18
N THR A 191 -32.31 4.13 6.90
CA THR A 191 -32.10 3.18 5.80
C THR A 191 -31.34 3.83 4.65
N GLY A 192 -31.03 3.03 3.63
CA GLY A 192 -30.22 3.40 2.47
C GLY A 192 -28.75 3.04 2.65
N PRO A 193 -27.96 2.98 1.55
CA PRO A 193 -26.56 2.59 1.60
C PRO A 193 -25.68 3.58 2.40
N ARG A 194 -26.12 4.84 2.49
CA ARG A 194 -25.48 5.92 3.23
C ARG A 194 -26.18 6.26 4.55
N CYS A 195 -27.26 5.56 4.88
CA CYS A 195 -28.15 5.86 6.00
C CYS A 195 -28.75 7.27 5.94
N ASP A 196 -29.01 7.81 4.76
CA ASP A 196 -29.50 9.18 4.53
C ASP A 196 -31.03 9.29 4.50
N GLN A 197 -31.73 8.17 4.64
CA GLN A 197 -33.20 8.09 4.55
C GLN A 197 -33.79 7.54 5.84
N CYS A 198 -35.02 7.94 6.14
CA CYS A 198 -35.81 7.30 7.19
C CYS A 198 -36.52 6.06 6.63
N LEU A 199 -36.70 5.04 7.47
CA LEU A 199 -37.58 3.93 7.16
C LEU A 199 -39.02 4.42 6.93
N PRO A 200 -39.87 3.64 6.23
CA PRO A 200 -41.30 3.93 6.18
C PRO A 200 -41.88 4.10 7.59
N GLU A 201 -42.84 5.01 7.75
CA GLU A 201 -43.43 5.41 9.04
C GLU A 201 -42.49 6.17 9.98
N TYR A 202 -41.27 6.51 9.53
CA TYR A 202 -40.37 7.40 10.23
C TYR A 202 -40.28 8.74 9.49
N PHE A 203 -40.15 9.83 10.25
CA PHE A 203 -39.90 11.16 9.71
C PHE A 203 -38.61 11.76 10.27
N ARG A 204 -37.93 12.58 9.45
CA ARG A 204 -36.61 13.15 9.79
C ARG A 204 -36.80 14.44 10.61
N ILE A 205 -36.30 14.45 11.84
CA ILE A 205 -36.25 15.65 12.67
C ILE A 205 -34.82 16.22 12.63
N PRO A 206 -34.58 17.49 12.23
CA PRO A 206 -33.25 18.09 12.09
C PRO A 206 -32.34 18.12 13.34
N THR A 207 -32.71 17.46 14.42
CA THR A 207 -31.98 17.37 15.71
C THR A 207 -32.13 16.01 16.40
N TYR A 208 -33.07 15.17 15.98
CA TYR A 208 -33.41 13.91 16.66
C TYR A 208 -33.42 12.71 15.70
N SER A 209 -32.69 12.81 14.59
CA SER A 209 -32.58 11.77 13.57
C SER A 209 -33.97 11.34 13.03
N CYS A 210 -34.14 10.08 12.65
CA CYS A 210 -35.44 9.55 12.21
C CYS A 210 -36.25 9.08 13.42
N ARG A 211 -37.51 9.52 13.52
CA ARG A 211 -38.42 9.14 14.60
C ARG A 211 -39.69 8.53 14.03
N LEU A 212 -40.18 7.48 14.69
CA LEU A 212 -41.46 6.87 14.35
C LEU A 212 -42.56 7.93 14.46
N CYS A 213 -43.42 8.00 13.46
CA CYS A 213 -44.61 8.84 13.53
C CYS A 213 -45.52 8.34 14.65
N ASP A 214 -45.94 9.24 15.52
CA ASP A 214 -46.95 8.95 16.52
C ASP A 214 -48.34 9.36 16.01
N GLU A 215 -49.35 9.07 16.84
CA GLU A 215 -50.73 9.41 16.56
C GLU A 215 -50.93 10.92 16.33
N CYS A 216 -50.18 11.78 17.04
CA CYS A 216 -50.27 13.22 16.86
C CYS A 216 -49.79 13.67 15.48
N VAL A 217 -48.71 13.07 14.94
CA VAL A 217 -48.22 13.35 13.58
C VAL A 217 -49.24 12.91 12.53
N HIS A 218 -49.87 11.74 12.71
CA HIS A 218 -50.93 11.28 11.82
C HIS A 218 -52.16 12.19 11.85
N LEU A 219 -52.60 12.61 13.05
CA LEU A 219 -53.72 13.55 13.21
C LEU A 219 -53.42 14.91 12.59
N LEU A 220 -52.22 15.46 12.82
CA LEU A 220 -51.80 16.74 12.24
C LEU A 220 -51.79 16.70 10.71
N ASN A 221 -51.33 15.59 10.12
CA ASN A 221 -51.37 15.40 8.67
C ASN A 221 -52.81 15.35 8.15
N ALA A 222 -53.72 14.63 8.83
CA ALA A 222 -55.12 14.58 8.47
C ALA A 222 -55.81 15.95 8.55
N ASP A 223 -55.57 16.70 9.62
CA ASP A 223 -56.09 18.06 9.79
C ASP A 223 -55.54 19.01 8.72
N SER A 224 -54.24 18.90 8.41
CA SER A 224 -53.62 19.69 7.35
C SER A 224 -54.23 19.40 5.98
N ASP A 225 -54.56 18.14 5.69
CA ASP A 225 -55.20 17.73 4.43
C ASP A 225 -56.62 18.29 4.33
N ALA A 226 -57.41 18.20 5.40
CA ALA A 226 -58.74 18.77 5.48
C ALA A 226 -58.75 20.30 5.32
N LEU A 227 -57.74 20.98 5.89
CA LEU A 227 -57.59 22.43 5.77
C LEU A 227 -57.20 22.88 4.36
N LEU A 228 -56.35 22.13 3.65
CA LEU A 228 -56.04 22.40 2.25
C LEU A 228 -57.27 22.25 1.35
N ILE A 229 -58.07 21.20 1.55
CA ILE A 229 -59.35 21.02 0.83
C ILE A 229 -60.30 22.19 1.11
N SER A 230 -60.40 22.62 2.36
CA SER A 230 -61.23 23.75 2.75
C SER A 230 -60.75 25.06 2.11
N ALA A 231 -59.44 25.27 2.01
CA ALA A 231 -58.85 26.43 1.34
C ALA A 231 -59.21 26.47 -0.14
N ASP A 232 -59.16 25.33 -0.85
CA ASP A 232 -59.53 25.23 -2.27
C ASP A 232 -60.99 25.64 -2.50
N VAL A 233 -61.92 25.21 -1.63
CA VAL A 233 -63.34 25.57 -1.71
C VAL A 233 -63.54 27.08 -1.50
N VAL A 234 -62.83 27.66 -0.53
CA VAL A 234 -62.87 29.12 -0.29
C VAL A 234 -62.29 29.87 -1.47
N ASN A 235 -61.21 29.38 -2.08
CA ASN A 235 -60.57 29.99 -3.24
C ASN A 235 -61.52 30.04 -4.45
N ALA A 236 -62.21 28.93 -4.72
CA ALA A 236 -63.23 28.85 -5.76
C ALA A 236 -64.37 29.86 -5.52
N SER A 237 -64.79 30.02 -4.27
CA SER A 237 -65.85 30.96 -3.87
C SER A 237 -65.41 32.43 -4.01
N VAL A 238 -64.18 32.75 -3.61
CA VAL A 238 -63.58 34.10 -3.75
C VAL A 238 -63.37 34.48 -5.21
N GLY A 239 -63.17 33.49 -6.08
CA GLY A 239 -63.05 33.67 -7.53
C GLY A 239 -64.21 34.41 -8.19
N ASN A 240 -65.38 34.42 -7.54
CA ASN A 240 -66.64 35.00 -8.02
C ASN A 240 -67.00 36.35 -7.37
N VAL A 241 -66.14 36.92 -6.52
CA VAL A 241 -66.40 38.16 -5.77
C VAL A 241 -65.57 39.33 -6.30
N SER A 242 -66.10 40.55 -6.23
CA SER A 242 -65.46 41.79 -6.71
C SER A 242 -64.12 42.14 -6.02
N THR A 243 -63.83 41.58 -4.84
CA THR A 243 -62.55 41.77 -4.10
C THR A 243 -61.51 40.67 -4.36
N LYS A 244 -61.67 39.89 -5.44
CA LYS A 244 -60.86 38.71 -5.79
C LYS A 244 -59.34 38.89 -5.66
N ALA A 245 -58.79 40.02 -6.11
CA ALA A 245 -57.35 40.23 -6.17
C ALA A 245 -56.70 40.25 -4.77
N LEU A 246 -57.32 40.94 -3.79
CA LEU A 246 -56.76 41.08 -2.44
C LEU A 246 -57.03 39.83 -1.60
N THR A 247 -58.26 39.30 -1.64
CA THR A 247 -58.65 38.13 -0.84
C THR A 247 -57.98 36.85 -1.37
N GLY A 248 -57.88 36.68 -2.69
CA GLY A 248 -57.19 35.54 -3.31
C GLY A 248 -55.69 35.54 -3.04
N ALA A 249 -55.03 36.70 -3.04
CA ALA A 249 -53.60 36.78 -2.72
C ALA A 249 -53.29 36.37 -1.27
N ARG A 250 -54.15 36.75 -0.31
CA ARG A 250 -54.01 36.32 1.09
C ARG A 250 -54.26 34.82 1.26
N LEU A 251 -55.29 34.29 0.60
CA LEU A 251 -55.63 32.87 0.67
C LEU A 251 -54.50 32.00 0.08
N LYS A 252 -53.96 32.39 -1.07
CA LYS A 252 -52.80 31.72 -1.69
C LYS A 252 -51.57 31.71 -0.78
N ARG A 253 -51.36 32.78 0.01
CA ARG A 253 -50.28 32.80 1.01
C ARG A 253 -50.51 31.77 2.12
N ILE A 254 -51.74 31.65 2.61
CA ILE A 254 -52.12 30.67 3.63
C ILE A 254 -51.95 29.24 3.08
N GLU A 255 -52.45 28.95 1.88
CA GLU A 255 -52.24 27.67 1.19
C GLU A 255 -50.75 27.33 1.08
N THR A 256 -49.92 28.33 0.72
CA THR A 256 -48.47 28.14 0.61
C THR A 256 -47.85 27.78 1.96
N GLU A 257 -48.18 28.49 3.03
CA GLU A 257 -47.66 28.21 4.37
C GLU A 257 -48.16 26.86 4.92
N MET A 258 -49.44 26.51 4.70
CA MET A 258 -49.97 25.19 5.06
C MET A 258 -49.27 24.07 4.28
N SER A 259 -49.00 24.27 2.99
CA SER A 259 -48.28 23.28 2.19
C SER A 259 -46.83 23.09 2.66
N LYS A 260 -46.20 24.10 3.25
CA LYS A 260 -44.87 24.00 3.85
C LYS A 260 -44.93 23.23 5.17
N LEU A 261 -45.90 23.54 6.02
CA LEU A 261 -46.13 22.84 7.28
C LEU A 261 -46.44 21.36 7.03
N ARG A 262 -47.36 21.05 6.12
CA ARG A 262 -47.65 19.67 5.69
C ARG A 262 -46.39 18.93 5.28
N ARG A 263 -45.58 19.54 4.39
CA ARG A 263 -44.31 18.96 3.92
C ARG A 263 -43.28 18.73 5.03
N ALA A 264 -43.32 19.52 6.10
CA ALA A 264 -42.42 19.37 7.24
C ALA A 264 -42.79 18.19 8.17
N PHE A 265 -44.03 17.71 8.13
CA PHE A 265 -44.54 16.64 9.01
C PHE A 265 -45.07 15.42 8.25
N VAL A 266 -44.78 15.28 6.96
CA VAL A 266 -45.22 14.11 6.17
C VAL A 266 -44.69 12.84 6.81
N CYS A 267 -45.61 11.97 7.22
CA CYS A 267 -45.28 10.60 7.58
C CYS A 267 -45.38 9.72 6.32
N PRO A 268 -44.27 9.25 5.75
CA PRO A 268 -44.32 8.46 4.53
C PRO A 268 -44.91 7.08 4.82
N SER A 269 -46.00 6.74 4.15
CA SER A 269 -46.56 5.38 4.20
C SER A 269 -45.64 4.40 3.46
N ARG A 270 -45.75 3.12 3.79
CA ARG A 270 -45.00 2.06 3.11
C ARG A 270 -45.21 2.06 1.59
N GLU A 271 -46.43 2.37 1.14
CA GLU A 271 -46.81 2.48 -0.27
C GLU A 271 -46.18 3.70 -0.95
N MET A 272 -46.11 4.85 -0.26
CA MET A 272 -45.47 6.06 -0.78
C MET A 272 -43.97 5.87 -1.01
N VAL A 273 -43.28 5.16 -0.10
CA VAL A 273 -41.84 4.89 -0.24
C VAL A 273 -41.58 3.88 -1.36
N MET A 274 -42.36 2.81 -1.45
CA MET A 274 -42.24 1.84 -2.54
C MET A 274 -42.51 2.48 -3.92
N ALA A 275 -43.50 3.37 -4.02
CA ALA A 275 -43.76 4.11 -5.26
C ALA A 275 -42.62 5.07 -5.63
N ALA A 276 -42.02 5.74 -4.64
CA ALA A 276 -40.88 6.65 -4.87
C ALA A 276 -39.59 5.93 -5.30
N ASN A 277 -39.41 4.69 -4.83
CA ASN A 277 -38.25 3.86 -5.17
C ASN A 277 -38.44 3.06 -6.48
N GLY A 278 -39.58 3.18 -7.15
CA GLY A 278 -39.88 2.44 -8.38
C GLY A 278 -40.10 0.94 -8.15
N GLU A 279 -40.49 0.54 -6.92
CA GLU A 279 -40.70 -0.85 -6.52
C GLU A 279 -42.17 -1.31 -6.68
N VAL A 280 -43.06 -0.41 -7.13
CA VAL A 280 -44.45 -0.73 -7.47
C VAL A 280 -44.60 -0.82 -8.99
N GLN A 281 -44.95 -2.01 -9.48
CA GLN A 281 -45.33 -2.30 -10.88
C GLN A 281 -46.78 -1.93 -11.16
#